data_AF-A0ABD3VNB4-F1
#
_entry.id   AF-A0ABD3VNB4-F1
#
_cell.length_a   1.000
_cell.length_b   1.000
_cell.length_c   1.000
_cell.angle_alpha   90.00
_cell.angle_beta   90.00
_cell.angle_gamma   90.00
#
_symmetry.space_group_name_H-M   'P 1'
#
loop_
_entity.id
_entity.type
_entity.pdbx_description
1 polymer ?
#
loop_
_entity_poly.entity_id
_entity_poly.type
_entity_poly.pdbx_seq_one_letter_code
_entity_poly.pdbx_strand_id
1 'polypeptide(L)'
;MEGTGGQPVTYADLGINVDPPIKDTVLGKVRKFSDLNKKEIVFMAVSGVALVACLGLTIKRMVDVDKSNPDFTFTLVLLFNILFCSYYISTGIVFEKPYELMIFIIGVIIVWLYLIVNYAVKPEIPFKLSRLIIASVLSPVIFVLGGLIAKNYHDSGNLIFRTVGANAILQDMCKNMFIFLGFLKLDLQLGVTLAVLVLTKGSVLSTHQIILLCVVGVLTLASFLFGHFAVRLENKKLMYIYASLWIFLPAYTVYCIVQTAKDLQENATDSLKIVTFICCVLSMCARCTIIYFGIQAYRSFGHGLKEKVYGALDSSNTAQRTLEGSEPALTVN
;
A
#
# COMPACT_ATOMS: atom_id res chain seq x y z
N MET A 1 -30.79 16.95 28.59
CA MET A 1 -30.27 15.73 29.24
C MET A 1 -29.07 15.28 28.44
N GLU A 2 -27.90 15.74 28.86
CA GLU A 2 -26.60 15.40 28.27
C GLU A 2 -26.33 13.92 28.51
N GLY A 3 -26.24 13.16 27.41
CA GLY A 3 -25.79 11.78 27.45
C GLY A 3 -24.29 11.76 27.72
N THR A 4 -23.91 11.28 28.89
CA THR A 4 -22.53 10.97 29.25
C THR A 4 -21.94 10.02 28.21
N GLY A 5 -21.01 10.53 27.40
CA GLY A 5 -20.22 9.77 26.43
C GLY A 5 -19.28 8.81 27.15
N GLY A 6 -19.80 7.65 27.57
CA GLY A 6 -19.00 6.57 28.11
C GLY A 6 -17.94 6.14 27.09
N GLN A 7 -16.67 6.12 27.52
CA GLN A 7 -15.60 5.56 26.70
C GLN A 7 -15.96 4.11 26.30
N PRO A 8 -15.72 3.72 25.04
CA PRO A 8 -16.02 2.34 24.63
C PRO A 8 -15.11 1.38 25.39
N VAL A 9 -15.72 0.33 25.93
CA VAL A 9 -15.02 -0.73 26.67
C VAL A 9 -13.89 -1.32 25.82
N THR A 10 -12.68 -1.30 26.38
CA THR A 10 -11.43 -1.81 25.79
C THR A 10 -11.06 -3.17 26.43
N TYR A 11 -10.13 -3.93 25.84
CA TYR A 11 -9.67 -5.20 26.46
C TYR A 11 -9.14 -5.03 27.90
N ALA A 12 -8.53 -3.89 28.20
CA ALA A 12 -8.09 -3.54 29.54
C ALA A 12 -9.28 -3.37 30.52
N ASP A 13 -10.39 -2.80 30.06
CA ASP A 13 -11.61 -2.59 30.86
C ASP A 13 -12.37 -3.89 31.14
N LEU A 14 -12.12 -4.92 30.33
CA LEU A 14 -12.67 -6.27 30.49
C LEU A 14 -11.81 -7.18 31.40
N GLY A 15 -10.75 -6.64 32.01
CA GLY A 15 -9.84 -7.42 32.86
C GLY A 15 -9.02 -8.47 32.09
N ILE A 16 -8.97 -8.38 30.76
CA ILE A 16 -8.17 -9.25 29.92
C ILE A 16 -6.76 -8.66 29.89
N ASN A 17 -5.81 -9.38 30.49
CA ASN A 17 -4.42 -8.97 30.60
C ASN A 17 -3.82 -8.86 29.18
N VAL A 18 -3.64 -7.64 28.68
CA VAL A 18 -2.97 -7.37 27.41
C VAL A 18 -1.48 -7.28 27.72
N ASP A 19 -0.68 -8.23 27.23
CA ASP A 19 0.78 -8.24 27.42
C ASP A 19 1.43 -6.86 27.13
N PRO A 20 2.49 -6.46 27.86
CA PRO A 20 2.91 -5.06 27.95
C PRO A 20 3.81 -4.58 26.79
N PRO A 21 3.95 -3.25 26.66
CA PRO A 21 3.08 -2.38 25.88
C PRO A 21 3.47 -2.40 24.39
N ILE A 22 2.46 -2.26 23.55
CA ILE A 22 2.61 -1.92 22.15
C ILE A 22 3.24 -0.52 22.06
N LYS A 23 4.35 -0.36 21.32
CA LYS A 23 4.90 0.98 21.07
C LYS A 23 3.96 1.76 20.15
N ASP A 24 3.36 2.81 20.68
CA ASP A 24 2.64 3.80 19.88
C ASP A 24 3.64 4.51 18.98
N THR A 25 3.51 4.29 17.68
CA THR A 25 4.34 4.96 16.67
C THR A 25 3.42 5.84 15.82
N VAL A 26 3.96 6.85 15.15
CA VAL A 26 3.20 7.74 14.23
C VAL A 26 2.47 6.96 13.10
N LEU A 27 2.85 5.70 12.87
CA LEU A 27 2.17 4.77 11.96
C LEU A 27 1.06 3.89 12.58
N GLY A 28 0.92 3.86 13.91
CA GLY A 28 -0.03 3.04 14.66
C GLY A 28 0.64 2.11 15.69
N LYS A 29 -0.18 1.25 16.30
CA LYS A 29 0.21 0.25 17.31
C LYS A 29 1.08 -0.87 16.68
N VAL A 30 2.36 -0.94 17.04
CA VAL A 30 3.35 -1.91 16.53
C VAL A 30 3.43 -3.16 17.42
N ARG A 31 3.29 -4.37 16.83
CA ARG A 31 3.62 -5.64 17.53
C ARG A 31 5.14 -5.84 17.62
N LYS A 32 5.61 -6.50 18.69
CA LYS A 32 6.99 -6.97 18.76
C LYS A 32 7.16 -8.15 17.80
N PHE A 33 8.32 -8.26 17.14
CA PHE A 33 8.64 -9.37 16.25
C PHE A 33 8.62 -10.75 16.95
N SER A 34 8.81 -10.76 18.28
CA SER A 34 8.76 -11.97 19.10
C SER A 34 7.33 -12.52 19.30
N ASP A 35 6.29 -11.72 19.06
CA ASP A 35 4.89 -12.11 19.22
C ASP A 35 4.30 -12.71 17.93
N LEU A 36 5.14 -12.93 16.91
CA LEU A 36 4.70 -13.47 15.63
C LEU A 36 4.40 -14.95 15.73
N ASN A 37 3.24 -15.34 15.21
CA ASN A 37 2.84 -16.72 15.10
C ASN A 37 3.74 -17.46 14.09
N LYS A 38 3.94 -18.77 14.29
CA LYS A 38 4.77 -19.62 13.41
C LYS A 38 4.36 -19.51 11.94
N LYS A 39 3.06 -19.38 11.65
CA LYS A 39 2.54 -19.19 10.29
C LYS A 39 2.96 -17.85 9.67
N GLU A 40 2.96 -16.78 10.46
CA GLU A 40 3.38 -15.43 10.02
C GLU A 40 4.89 -15.41 9.74
N ILE A 41 5.69 -16.07 10.58
CA ILE A 41 7.13 -16.21 10.40
C ILE A 41 7.44 -17.00 9.12
N VAL A 42 6.78 -18.14 8.90
CA VAL A 42 6.95 -18.93 7.67
C VAL A 42 6.58 -18.11 6.44
N PHE A 43 5.46 -17.40 6.48
CA PHE A 43 5.04 -16.53 5.38
C PHE A 43 6.03 -15.40 5.10
N MET A 44 6.54 -14.74 6.15
CA MET A 44 7.56 -13.69 6.03
C MET A 44 8.86 -14.24 5.44
N ALA A 45 9.30 -15.42 5.89
CA ALA A 45 10.51 -16.05 5.38
C ALA A 45 10.37 -16.45 3.91
N VAL A 46 9.28 -17.14 3.54
CA VAL A 46 9.04 -17.57 2.14
C VAL A 46 8.92 -16.35 1.22
N SER A 47 8.16 -15.33 1.62
CA SER A 47 7.99 -14.12 0.83
C SER A 47 9.30 -13.32 0.73
N GLY A 48 10.08 -13.27 1.81
CA GLY A 48 11.41 -12.65 1.84
C GLY A 48 12.39 -13.33 0.89
N VAL A 49 12.48 -14.66 0.92
CA VAL A 49 13.31 -15.43 -0.02
C VAL A 49 12.87 -15.18 -1.47
N ALA A 50 11.57 -15.17 -1.75
CA ALA A 50 11.05 -14.89 -3.08
C ALA A 50 11.44 -13.47 -3.58
N LEU A 51 11.32 -12.46 -2.71
CA LEU A 51 11.67 -11.08 -3.04
C LEU A 51 13.18 -10.93 -3.25
N VAL A 52 14.03 -11.54 -2.42
CA VAL A 52 15.49 -11.51 -2.57
C VAL A 52 15.92 -12.21 -3.86
N ALA A 53 15.36 -13.39 -4.15
CA ALA A 53 15.65 -14.11 -5.40
C ALA A 53 15.23 -13.29 -6.63
N CYS A 54 14.03 -12.70 -6.60
CA CYS A 54 13.55 -11.84 -7.67
C CYS A 54 14.40 -10.57 -7.83
N LEU A 55 14.82 -9.96 -6.71
CA LEU A 55 15.69 -8.79 -6.70
C LEU A 55 17.06 -9.11 -7.31
N GLY A 56 17.70 -10.21 -6.89
CA GLY A 56 18.99 -10.63 -7.44
C GLY A 56 18.94 -10.87 -8.95
N LEU A 57 17.90 -11.55 -9.43
CA LEU A 57 17.69 -11.75 -10.87
C LEU A 57 17.42 -10.43 -11.59
N THR A 58 16.67 -9.51 -10.97
CA THR A 58 16.34 -8.19 -11.52
C THR A 58 17.60 -7.33 -11.68
N ILE A 59 18.43 -7.24 -10.64
CA ILE A 59 19.70 -6.51 -10.66
C ILE A 59 20.64 -7.08 -11.72
N LYS A 60 20.82 -8.41 -11.76
CA LYS A 60 21.68 -9.05 -12.78
C LYS A 60 21.30 -8.65 -14.20
N ARG A 61 20.01 -8.76 -14.55
CA ARG A 61 19.53 -8.37 -15.88
C ARG A 61 19.63 -6.87 -16.13
N MET A 62 19.45 -6.04 -15.10
CA MET A 62 19.58 -4.59 -15.24
C MET A 62 21.02 -4.18 -15.56
N VAL A 63 22.02 -4.94 -15.09
CA VAL A 63 23.43 -4.75 -15.44
C VAL A 63 23.76 -5.32 -16.83
N ASP A 64 23.16 -6.45 -17.20
CA ASP A 64 23.44 -7.14 -18.47
C ASP A 64 22.74 -6.51 -19.70
N VAL A 65 21.76 -5.62 -19.51
CA VAL A 65 20.92 -5.08 -20.58
C VAL A 65 21.19 -3.60 -20.80
N ASP A 66 21.37 -3.22 -22.07
CA ASP A 66 21.49 -1.82 -22.48
C ASP A 66 20.25 -1.01 -22.12
N LYS A 67 20.47 0.25 -21.71
CA LYS A 67 19.41 1.18 -21.30
C LYS A 67 18.39 1.48 -22.42
N SER A 68 18.75 1.26 -23.68
CA SER A 68 17.88 1.44 -24.85
C SER A 68 16.92 0.28 -25.10
N ASN A 69 17.12 -0.86 -24.42
CA ASN A 69 16.31 -2.05 -24.63
C ASN A 69 15.02 -2.01 -23.78
N PRO A 70 13.85 -2.37 -24.31
CA PRO A 70 12.60 -2.47 -23.53
C PRO A 70 12.70 -3.44 -22.33
N ASP A 71 13.61 -4.41 -22.37
CA ASP A 71 13.88 -5.28 -21.22
C ASP A 71 14.47 -4.53 -20.01
N PHE A 72 15.09 -3.36 -20.21
CA PHE A 72 15.56 -2.50 -19.10
C PHE A 72 14.39 -1.88 -18.34
N THR A 73 13.40 -1.33 -19.04
CA THR A 73 12.14 -0.82 -18.44
C THR A 73 11.47 -1.87 -17.60
N PHE A 74 11.43 -3.08 -18.14
CA PHE A 74 10.85 -4.23 -17.46
C PHE A 74 11.54 -4.49 -16.12
N THR A 75 12.87 -4.48 -16.09
CA THR A 75 13.61 -4.63 -14.83
C THR A 75 13.35 -3.48 -13.86
N LEU A 76 13.13 -2.26 -14.36
CA LEU A 76 12.84 -1.09 -13.54
C LEU A 76 11.45 -1.18 -12.88
N VAL A 77 10.43 -1.60 -13.64
CA VAL A 77 9.08 -1.87 -13.12
C VAL A 77 9.11 -2.96 -12.05
N LEU A 78 9.82 -4.06 -12.30
CA LEU A 78 9.99 -5.14 -11.33
C LEU A 78 10.69 -4.65 -10.05
N LEU A 79 11.74 -3.84 -10.19
CA LEU A 79 12.47 -3.28 -9.05
C LEU A 79 11.55 -2.44 -8.15
N PHE A 80 10.78 -1.52 -8.71
CA PHE A 80 9.82 -0.74 -7.92
C PHE A 80 8.76 -1.63 -7.27
N ASN A 81 8.24 -2.62 -8.00
CA ASN A 81 7.25 -3.54 -7.44
C ASN A 81 7.80 -4.33 -6.24
N ILE A 82 9.06 -4.79 -6.31
CA ILE A 82 9.74 -5.47 -5.20
C ILE A 82 9.84 -4.56 -3.97
N LEU A 83 10.14 -3.27 -4.16
CA LEU A 83 10.22 -2.30 -3.05
C LEU A 83 8.85 -2.12 -2.36
N PHE A 84 7.78 -1.94 -3.15
CA PHE A 84 6.42 -1.84 -2.60
C PHE A 84 5.97 -3.14 -1.93
N CYS A 85 6.25 -4.30 -2.52
CA CYS A 85 5.92 -5.59 -1.93
C CYS A 85 6.66 -5.82 -0.60
N SER A 86 7.94 -5.47 -0.52
CA SER A 86 8.73 -5.55 0.72
C SER A 86 8.13 -4.68 1.81
N TYR A 87 7.71 -3.46 1.45
CA TYR A 87 7.00 -2.56 2.35
C TYR A 87 5.69 -3.18 2.84
N TYR A 88 4.84 -3.70 1.95
CA TYR A 88 3.53 -4.25 2.34
C TYR A 88 3.60 -5.51 3.19
N ILE A 89 4.57 -6.41 2.98
CA ILE A 89 4.76 -7.56 3.87
C ILE A 89 5.14 -7.07 5.26
N SER A 90 6.13 -6.16 5.32
CA SER A 90 6.65 -5.64 6.58
C SER A 90 5.53 -4.96 7.37
N THR A 91 4.78 -4.06 6.73
CA THR A 91 3.70 -3.34 7.40
C THR A 91 2.46 -4.21 7.61
N GLY A 92 2.13 -5.10 6.69
CA GLY A 92 0.99 -6.01 6.78
C GLY A 92 1.10 -6.97 7.97
N ILE A 93 2.29 -7.53 8.22
CA ILE A 93 2.52 -8.45 9.34
C ILE A 93 2.70 -7.68 10.65
N VAL A 94 3.58 -6.67 10.69
CA VAL A 94 3.90 -5.94 11.94
C VAL A 94 2.70 -5.18 12.50
N PHE A 95 1.85 -4.64 11.62
CA PHE A 95 0.65 -3.89 12.02
C PHE A 95 -0.64 -4.69 11.89
N GLU A 96 -0.60 -5.98 11.55
CA GLU A 96 -1.81 -6.81 11.31
C GLU A 96 -2.77 -6.20 10.27
N LYS A 97 -2.20 -5.52 9.28
CA LYS A 97 -2.83 -4.90 8.11
C LYS A 97 -3.50 -5.90 7.14
N PRO A 98 -4.76 -6.41 7.24
CA PRO A 98 -5.24 -7.39 6.27
C PRO A 98 -5.24 -6.82 4.84
N TYR A 99 -5.61 -5.54 4.70
CA TYR A 99 -5.69 -4.88 3.39
C TYR A 99 -4.33 -4.66 2.74
N GLU A 100 -3.28 -4.41 3.52
CA GLU A 100 -1.92 -4.28 2.99
C GLU A 100 -1.39 -5.64 2.52
N LEU A 101 -1.72 -6.74 3.23
CA LEU A 101 -1.43 -8.10 2.78
C LEU A 101 -2.22 -8.47 1.52
N MET A 102 -3.48 -8.08 1.40
CA MET A 102 -4.28 -8.31 0.19
C MET A 102 -3.70 -7.57 -1.02
N ILE A 103 -3.25 -6.31 -0.83
CA ILE A 103 -2.60 -5.53 -1.89
C ILE A 103 -1.28 -6.17 -2.30
N PHE A 104 -0.49 -6.68 -1.34
CA PHE A 104 0.71 -7.46 -1.64
C PHE A 104 0.39 -8.69 -2.52
N ILE A 105 -0.63 -9.48 -2.16
CA ILE A 105 -1.05 -10.65 -2.95
C ILE A 105 -1.44 -10.24 -4.37
N ILE A 106 -2.24 -9.18 -4.52
CA ILE A 106 -2.62 -8.63 -5.84
C ILE A 106 -1.37 -8.22 -6.62
N GLY A 107 -0.42 -7.53 -5.98
CA GLY A 107 0.85 -7.14 -6.58
C GLY A 107 1.67 -8.33 -7.10
N VAL A 108 1.77 -9.41 -6.31
CA VAL A 108 2.45 -10.65 -6.72
C VAL A 108 1.72 -11.33 -7.88
N ILE A 109 0.37 -11.35 -7.89
CA ILE A 109 -0.41 -11.89 -9.01
C ILE A 109 -0.13 -11.11 -10.30
N ILE A 110 -0.13 -9.77 -10.23
CA ILE A 110 0.14 -8.92 -11.41
C ILE A 110 1.54 -9.19 -11.95
N VAL A 111 2.56 -9.25 -11.08
CA VAL A 111 3.94 -9.59 -11.48
C VAL A 111 3.99 -10.99 -12.09
N TRP A 112 3.33 -11.97 -11.49
CA TRP A 112 3.35 -13.34 -11.99
C TRP A 112 2.71 -13.47 -13.38
N LEU A 113 1.51 -12.89 -13.58
CA LEU A 113 0.86 -12.82 -14.89
C LEU A 113 1.76 -12.13 -15.92
N TYR A 114 2.46 -11.08 -15.49
CA TYR A 114 3.37 -10.38 -16.36
C TYR A 114 4.58 -11.22 -16.77
N LEU A 115 5.18 -11.99 -15.85
CA LEU A 115 6.26 -12.92 -16.19
C LEU A 115 5.81 -13.96 -17.22
N ILE A 116 4.56 -14.43 -17.13
CA ILE A 116 3.97 -15.35 -18.11
C ILE A 116 3.90 -14.69 -19.49
N VAL A 117 3.31 -13.50 -19.58
CA VAL A 117 3.20 -12.76 -20.86
C VAL A 117 4.57 -12.44 -21.44
N ASN A 118 5.52 -12.00 -20.60
CA ASN A 118 6.87 -11.64 -21.04
C ASN A 118 7.64 -12.84 -21.62
N TYR A 119 7.48 -14.02 -21.02
CA TYR A 119 8.06 -15.26 -21.53
C TYR A 119 7.35 -15.74 -22.81
N ALA A 120 6.02 -15.69 -22.85
CA ALA A 120 5.23 -16.13 -23.99
C ALA A 120 5.55 -15.33 -25.27
N VAL A 121 5.87 -14.04 -25.14
CA VAL A 121 6.22 -13.18 -26.28
C VAL A 121 7.66 -13.43 -26.77
N LYS A 122 8.62 -13.71 -25.87
CA LYS A 122 10.03 -13.95 -26.21
C LYS A 122 10.64 -15.07 -25.34
N PRO A 123 10.47 -16.35 -25.71
CA PRO A 123 10.90 -17.48 -24.89
C PRO A 123 12.42 -17.71 -24.90
N GLU A 124 13.14 -17.11 -25.84
CA GLU A 124 14.54 -17.44 -26.16
C GLU A 124 15.58 -17.01 -25.11
N ILE A 125 15.19 -16.23 -24.08
CA ILE A 125 16.13 -15.71 -23.08
C ILE A 125 16.06 -16.57 -21.81
N PRO A 126 17.14 -17.31 -21.44
CA PRO A 126 17.13 -18.24 -20.31
C PRO A 126 16.79 -17.56 -18.96
N PHE A 127 17.17 -16.29 -18.78
CA PHE A 127 16.84 -15.52 -17.57
C PHE A 127 15.33 -15.27 -17.40
N LYS A 128 14.57 -15.15 -18.49
CA LYS A 128 13.11 -14.97 -18.43
C LYS A 128 12.45 -16.25 -17.93
N LEU A 129 12.92 -17.39 -18.41
CA LEU A 129 12.46 -18.70 -17.96
C LEU A 129 12.78 -18.95 -16.48
N SER A 130 14.01 -18.69 -16.03
CA SER A 130 14.39 -18.87 -14.62
C SER A 130 13.51 -18.06 -13.67
N ARG A 131 13.24 -16.79 -14.00
CA ARG A 131 12.32 -15.94 -13.21
C ARG A 131 10.91 -16.49 -13.18
N LEU A 132 10.40 -16.93 -14.33
CA LEU A 132 9.06 -17.51 -14.44
C LEU A 132 8.92 -18.79 -13.61
N ILE A 133 9.92 -19.68 -13.65
CA ILE A 133 9.91 -20.93 -12.85
C ILE A 133 9.90 -20.60 -11.36
N ILE A 134 10.81 -19.74 -10.91
CA ILE A 134 10.89 -19.34 -9.49
C ILE A 134 9.60 -18.69 -9.03
N ALA A 135 9.06 -17.74 -9.80
CA ALA A 135 7.79 -17.11 -9.49
C ALA A 135 6.63 -18.12 -9.48
N SER A 136 6.56 -19.03 -10.44
CA SER A 136 5.47 -20.00 -10.53
C SER A 136 5.48 -21.04 -9.40
N VAL A 137 6.64 -21.34 -8.82
CA VAL A 137 6.76 -22.22 -7.65
C VAL A 137 6.43 -21.47 -6.36
N LEU A 138 6.93 -20.24 -6.19
CA LEU A 138 6.79 -19.49 -4.94
C LEU A 138 5.46 -18.74 -4.81
N SER A 139 4.92 -18.20 -5.91
CA SER A 139 3.68 -17.41 -5.91
C SER A 139 2.47 -18.17 -5.37
N PRO A 140 2.19 -19.44 -5.74
CA PRO A 140 1.06 -20.17 -5.16
C PRO A 140 1.16 -20.34 -3.64
N VAL A 141 2.36 -20.61 -3.13
CA VAL A 141 2.62 -20.74 -1.69
C VAL A 141 2.34 -19.40 -0.99
N ILE A 142 2.81 -18.29 -1.58
CA ILE A 142 2.56 -16.94 -1.08
C ILE A 142 1.07 -16.61 -1.10
N PHE A 143 0.32 -16.99 -2.14
CA PHE A 143 -1.12 -16.73 -2.24
C PHE A 143 -1.91 -17.47 -1.15
N VAL A 144 -1.62 -18.75 -0.95
CA VAL A 144 -2.32 -19.57 0.05
C VAL A 144 -1.99 -19.09 1.46
N LEU A 145 -0.70 -18.96 1.80
CA LEU A 145 -0.30 -18.52 3.14
C LEU A 145 -0.74 -17.07 3.42
N GLY A 146 -0.50 -16.17 2.47
CA GLY A 146 -0.87 -14.76 2.58
C GLY A 146 -2.39 -14.59 2.70
N GLY A 147 -3.17 -15.32 1.90
CA GLY A 147 -4.62 -15.30 1.95
C GLY A 147 -5.18 -15.82 3.28
N LEU A 148 -4.61 -16.91 3.80
CA LEU A 148 -4.99 -17.44 5.13
C LEU A 148 -4.68 -16.44 6.25
N ILE A 149 -3.50 -15.80 6.23
CA ILE A 149 -3.13 -14.80 7.24
C ILE A 149 -4.01 -13.56 7.12
N ALA A 150 -4.22 -13.05 5.90
CA ALA A 150 -5.08 -11.89 5.66
C ALA A 150 -6.52 -12.16 6.11
N LYS A 151 -7.05 -13.37 5.84
CA LYS A 151 -8.35 -13.80 6.35
C LYS A 151 -8.37 -13.86 7.87
N ASN A 152 -7.37 -14.47 8.51
CA ASN A 152 -7.31 -14.53 9.97
C ASN A 152 -7.26 -13.12 10.61
N TYR A 153 -6.55 -12.19 10.00
CA TYR A 153 -6.50 -10.79 10.47
C TYR A 153 -7.84 -10.07 10.27
N HIS A 154 -8.53 -10.34 9.17
CA HIS A 154 -9.85 -9.78 8.91
C HIS A 154 -10.91 -10.35 9.88
N ASP A 155 -10.92 -11.67 10.07
CA ASP A 155 -11.88 -12.39 10.92
C ASP A 155 -11.66 -12.09 12.40
N SER A 156 -10.39 -12.00 12.85
CA SER A 156 -10.10 -11.68 14.25
C SER A 156 -10.49 -10.25 14.62
N GLY A 157 -10.44 -9.30 13.67
CA GLY A 157 -10.74 -7.90 13.92
C GLY A 157 -9.89 -7.25 15.01
N ASN A 158 -8.83 -7.92 15.49
CA ASN A 158 -8.09 -7.56 16.69
C ASN A 158 -7.46 -6.17 16.55
N LEU A 159 -6.93 -5.85 15.37
CA LEU A 159 -6.38 -4.53 15.09
C LEU A 159 -7.45 -3.44 15.23
N ILE A 160 -8.63 -3.65 14.64
CA ILE A 160 -9.72 -2.67 14.63
C ILE A 160 -10.23 -2.49 16.07
N PHE A 161 -10.53 -3.60 16.76
CA PHE A 161 -10.98 -3.58 18.15
C PHE A 161 -9.96 -2.89 19.07
N ARG A 162 -8.67 -3.19 18.92
CA ARG A 162 -7.60 -2.55 19.72
C ARG A 162 -7.42 -1.06 19.42
N THR A 163 -7.86 -0.61 18.25
CA THR A 163 -7.74 0.79 17.83
C THR A 163 -8.94 1.61 18.31
N VAL A 164 -10.16 1.09 18.23
CA VAL A 164 -11.39 1.89 18.49
C VAL A 164 -12.30 1.35 19.60
N GLY A 165 -11.97 0.20 20.19
CA GLY A 165 -12.77 -0.47 21.21
C GLY A 165 -13.98 -1.23 20.64
N ALA A 166 -14.90 -1.64 21.50
CA ALA A 166 -16.07 -2.45 21.16
C ALA A 166 -17.21 -1.73 20.39
N ASN A 167 -17.02 -0.48 19.95
CA ASN A 167 -18.08 0.27 19.26
C ASN A 167 -18.17 -0.14 17.77
N ALA A 168 -19.23 -0.84 17.39
CA ALA A 168 -19.43 -1.37 16.04
C ALA A 168 -19.42 -0.31 14.92
N ILE A 169 -20.03 0.87 15.16
CA ILE A 169 -20.06 1.97 14.18
C ILE A 169 -18.63 2.46 13.95
N LEU A 170 -17.87 2.65 15.04
CA LEU A 170 -16.50 3.15 14.95
C LEU A 170 -15.54 2.12 14.34
N GLN A 171 -15.80 0.83 14.55
CA GLN A 171 -15.06 -0.26 13.91
C GLN A 171 -15.28 -0.25 12.39
N ASP A 172 -16.52 -0.05 11.92
CA ASP A 172 -16.81 0.03 10.48
C ASP A 172 -16.17 1.26 9.83
N MET A 173 -16.23 2.42 10.50
CA MET A 173 -15.55 3.64 10.04
C MET A 173 -14.02 3.44 9.95
N CYS A 174 -13.43 2.79 10.95
CA CYS A 174 -12.00 2.44 10.96
C CYS A 174 -11.63 1.47 9.83
N LYS A 175 -12.49 0.48 9.57
CA LYS A 175 -12.33 -0.48 8.47
C LYS A 175 -12.31 0.23 7.12
N ASN A 176 -13.29 1.10 6.87
CA ASN A 176 -13.38 1.89 5.64
C ASN A 176 -12.16 2.80 5.45
N MET A 177 -11.67 3.42 6.53
CA MET A 177 -10.43 4.19 6.52
C MET A 177 -9.22 3.34 6.12
N PHE A 178 -9.05 2.15 6.70
CA PHE A 178 -7.90 1.29 6.36
C PHE A 178 -7.96 0.77 4.93
N ILE A 179 -9.16 0.47 4.41
CA ILE A 179 -9.35 0.10 3.00
C ILE A 179 -8.96 1.27 2.11
N PHE A 180 -9.47 2.47 2.39
CA PHE A 180 -9.12 3.69 1.66
C PHE A 180 -7.60 3.92 1.62
N LEU A 181 -6.94 3.90 2.79
CA LEU A 181 -5.48 4.10 2.88
C LEU A 181 -4.69 2.98 2.18
N GLY A 182 -5.18 1.74 2.21
CA GLY A 182 -4.62 0.64 1.45
C GLY A 182 -4.65 0.93 -0.05
N PHE A 183 -5.84 1.16 -0.59
CA PHE A 183 -5.98 1.44 -2.02
C PHE A 183 -5.26 2.73 -2.45
N LEU A 184 -5.16 3.74 -1.58
CA LEU A 184 -4.37 4.95 -1.84
C LEU A 184 -2.87 4.64 -2.05
N LYS A 185 -2.31 3.68 -1.29
CA LYS A 185 -0.94 3.20 -1.51
C LYS A 185 -0.81 2.39 -2.80
N LEU A 186 -1.82 1.59 -3.14
CA LEU A 186 -1.85 0.84 -4.40
C LEU A 186 -1.92 1.79 -5.61
N ASP A 187 -2.70 2.87 -5.55
CA ASP A 187 -2.76 3.88 -6.61
C ASP A 187 -1.42 4.62 -6.77
N LEU A 188 -0.71 4.90 -5.67
CA LEU A 188 0.66 5.41 -5.74
C LEU A 188 1.60 4.43 -6.44
N GLN A 189 1.57 3.13 -6.10
CA GLN A 189 2.38 2.10 -6.75
C GLN A 189 2.07 1.98 -8.25
N LEU A 190 0.79 1.97 -8.62
CA LEU A 190 0.34 1.90 -10.01
C LEU A 190 0.70 3.17 -10.78
N GLY A 191 0.63 4.34 -10.16
CA GLY A 191 1.05 5.61 -10.75
C GLY A 191 2.55 5.67 -11.05
N VAL A 192 3.39 5.23 -10.10
CA VAL A 192 4.85 5.11 -10.31
C VAL A 192 5.15 4.08 -11.41
N THR A 193 4.47 2.94 -11.40
CA THR A 193 4.65 1.90 -12.43
C THR A 193 4.27 2.41 -13.81
N LEU A 194 3.13 3.09 -13.93
CA LEU A 194 2.68 3.71 -15.18
C LEU A 194 3.67 4.76 -15.67
N ALA A 195 4.22 5.58 -14.78
CA ALA A 195 5.20 6.58 -15.14
C ALA A 195 6.47 5.97 -15.76
N VAL A 196 6.98 4.88 -15.17
CA VAL A 196 8.12 4.13 -15.71
C VAL A 196 7.80 3.53 -17.08
N LEU A 197 6.63 2.92 -17.24
CA LEU A 197 6.20 2.30 -18.49
C LEU A 197 6.06 3.34 -19.63
N VAL A 198 5.55 4.53 -19.32
CA VAL A 198 5.42 5.63 -20.29
C VAL A 198 6.79 6.23 -20.65
N LEU A 199 7.70 6.39 -19.67
CA LEU A 199 9.03 6.96 -19.92
C LEU A 199 9.84 6.17 -20.94
N THR A 200 9.73 4.86 -20.96
CA THR A 200 10.57 4.05 -21.84
C THR A 200 9.90 3.64 -23.15
N LYS A 201 8.63 4.03 -23.37
CA LYS A 201 7.99 3.91 -24.68
C LYS A 201 8.63 4.81 -25.76
N GLY A 202 9.51 5.76 -25.40
CA GLY A 202 10.03 6.76 -26.33
C GLY A 202 11.55 6.72 -26.48
N SER A 203 12.04 6.16 -27.59
CA SER A 203 13.39 6.43 -28.09
C SER A 203 13.57 7.88 -28.57
N VAL A 204 12.51 8.70 -28.60
CA VAL A 204 12.54 10.16 -28.49
C VAL A 204 11.22 10.60 -27.83
N LEU A 205 11.17 10.74 -26.51
CA LEU A 205 10.00 11.33 -25.87
C LEU A 205 9.86 12.78 -26.32
N SER A 206 8.67 13.16 -26.81
CA SER A 206 8.37 14.57 -27.07
C SER A 206 8.45 15.35 -25.76
N THR A 207 8.98 16.58 -25.80
CA THR A 207 9.03 17.50 -24.65
C THR A 207 7.67 17.60 -23.94
N HIS A 208 6.59 17.50 -24.71
CA HIS A 208 5.23 17.55 -24.20
C HIS A 208 4.87 16.34 -23.31
N GLN A 209 5.35 15.14 -23.65
CA GLN A 209 5.12 13.92 -22.86
C GLN A 209 5.93 13.93 -21.56
N ILE A 210 7.15 14.47 -21.59
CA ILE A 210 8.00 14.62 -20.40
C ILE A 210 7.36 15.59 -19.41
N ILE A 211 6.96 16.78 -19.88
CA ILE A 211 6.30 17.79 -19.02
C ILE A 211 5.04 17.20 -18.40
N LEU A 212 4.19 16.57 -19.22
CA LEU A 212 2.93 16.00 -18.78
C LEU A 212 3.17 14.91 -17.72
N LEU A 213 4.17 14.05 -17.93
CA LEU A 213 4.52 13.03 -16.94
C LEU A 213 5.01 13.62 -15.61
N CYS A 214 5.87 14.64 -15.66
CA CYS A 214 6.34 15.31 -14.44
C CYS A 214 5.17 15.93 -13.66
N VAL A 215 4.24 16.60 -14.34
CA VAL A 215 3.05 17.18 -13.73
C VAL A 215 2.18 16.09 -13.10
N VAL A 216 1.91 14.99 -13.81
CA VAL A 216 1.13 13.87 -13.27
C VAL A 216 1.83 13.20 -12.09
N GLY A 217 3.16 13.05 -12.13
CA GLY A 217 3.94 12.48 -11.04
C GLY A 217 3.81 13.32 -9.76
N VAL A 218 3.94 14.64 -9.87
CA VAL A 218 3.73 15.58 -8.76
C VAL A 218 2.28 15.51 -8.26
N LEU A 219 1.30 15.49 -9.15
CA LEU A 219 -0.12 15.37 -8.78
C LEU A 219 -0.44 14.05 -8.07
N THR A 220 0.19 12.95 -8.48
CA THR A 220 0.03 11.62 -7.86
C THR A 220 0.57 11.65 -6.43
N LEU A 221 1.78 12.19 -6.23
CA LEU A 221 2.37 12.30 -4.90
C LEU A 221 1.57 13.27 -3.99
N ALA A 222 1.15 14.41 -4.53
CA ALA A 222 0.30 15.36 -3.81
C ALA A 222 -1.03 14.72 -3.40
N SER A 223 -1.67 13.97 -4.31
CA SER A 223 -2.92 13.25 -4.03
C SER A 223 -2.75 12.20 -2.95
N PHE A 224 -1.65 11.44 -2.97
CA PHE A 224 -1.31 10.50 -1.91
C PHE A 224 -1.19 11.20 -0.55
N LEU A 225 -0.42 12.30 -0.48
CA LEU A 225 -0.22 13.03 0.77
C LEU A 225 -1.53 13.64 1.29
N PHE A 226 -2.27 14.36 0.45
CA PHE A 226 -3.53 14.99 0.85
C PHE A 226 -4.57 13.95 1.24
N GLY A 227 -4.73 12.85 0.48
CA GLY A 227 -5.65 11.77 0.84
C GLY A 227 -5.28 11.12 2.18
N HIS A 228 -3.98 10.84 2.39
CA HIS A 228 -3.47 10.24 3.63
C HIS A 228 -3.74 11.15 4.83
N PHE A 229 -3.34 12.42 4.75
CA PHE A 229 -3.56 13.37 5.85
C PHE A 229 -5.04 13.74 6.03
N ALA A 230 -5.84 13.79 4.98
CA ALA A 230 -7.24 14.19 5.05
C ALA A 230 -8.03 13.21 5.92
N VAL A 231 -7.85 11.92 5.69
CA VAL A 231 -8.54 10.88 6.45
C VAL A 231 -7.93 10.74 7.85
N ARG A 232 -6.60 10.87 8.00
CA ARG A 232 -5.96 10.80 9.32
C ARG A 232 -6.38 11.92 10.27
N LEU A 233 -6.51 13.14 9.74
CA LEU A 233 -6.87 14.31 10.53
C LEU A 233 -8.38 14.58 10.54
N GLU A 234 -9.18 13.75 9.87
CA GLU A 234 -10.60 14.00 9.58
C GLU A 234 -10.85 15.41 9.01
N ASN A 235 -9.91 15.92 8.23
CA ASN A 235 -9.95 17.29 7.75
C ASN A 235 -10.73 17.40 6.44
N LYS A 236 -11.97 17.91 6.53
CA LYS A 236 -12.86 18.15 5.39
C LYS A 236 -12.23 19.05 4.32
N LYS A 237 -11.48 20.08 4.70
CA LYS A 237 -10.83 20.99 3.74
C LYS A 237 -9.79 20.25 2.90
N LEU A 238 -8.98 19.41 3.55
CA LEU A 238 -7.97 18.61 2.87
C LEU A 238 -8.61 17.54 1.96
N MET A 239 -9.75 16.99 2.37
CA MET A 239 -10.53 16.07 1.54
C MET A 239 -11.11 16.74 0.29
N TYR A 240 -11.55 18.02 0.38
CA TYR A 240 -11.98 18.77 -0.81
C TYR A 240 -10.83 19.04 -1.78
N ILE A 241 -9.64 19.40 -1.27
CA ILE A 241 -8.44 19.55 -2.10
C ILE A 241 -8.07 18.21 -2.75
N TYR A 242 -8.15 17.12 -2.00
CA TYR A 242 -7.92 15.79 -2.55
C TYR A 242 -8.96 15.44 -3.63
N ALA A 243 -10.24 15.75 -3.40
CA ALA A 243 -11.30 15.49 -4.36
C ALA A 243 -11.16 16.30 -5.66
N SER A 244 -10.63 17.53 -5.61
CA SER A 244 -10.39 18.30 -6.84
C SER A 244 -9.28 17.70 -7.71
N LEU A 245 -8.29 17.02 -7.10
CA LEU A 245 -7.24 16.30 -7.82
C LEU A 245 -7.78 15.05 -8.56
N TRP A 246 -8.97 14.56 -8.21
CA TRP A 246 -9.60 13.39 -8.85
C TRP A 246 -10.09 13.65 -10.26
N ILE A 247 -10.13 14.89 -10.75
CA ILE A 247 -10.51 15.15 -12.14
C ILE A 247 -9.31 14.92 -13.06
N PHE A 248 -8.12 15.37 -12.64
CA PHE A 248 -6.93 15.37 -13.48
C PHE A 248 -6.29 13.98 -13.64
N LEU A 249 -6.19 13.21 -12.55
CA LEU A 249 -5.52 11.91 -12.56
C LEU A 249 -6.24 10.85 -13.43
N PRO A 250 -7.57 10.63 -13.30
CA PRO A 250 -8.31 9.74 -14.19
C PRO A 250 -8.31 10.20 -15.63
N ALA A 251 -8.41 11.52 -15.91
CA ALA A 251 -8.36 12.04 -17.27
C ALA A 251 -7.05 11.65 -17.96
N TYR A 252 -5.91 11.79 -17.27
CA TYR A 252 -4.63 11.33 -17.80
C TYR A 252 -4.60 9.81 -18.03
N THR A 253 -5.12 9.02 -17.09
CA THR A 253 -5.13 7.56 -17.26
C THR A 253 -6.03 7.13 -18.42
N VAL A 254 -7.18 7.79 -18.66
CA VAL A 254 -7.99 7.58 -19.87
C VAL A 254 -7.19 7.91 -21.13
N TYR A 255 -6.48 9.04 -21.15
CA TYR A 255 -5.60 9.38 -22.26
C TYR A 255 -4.55 8.28 -22.52
N CYS A 256 -3.90 7.76 -21.47
CA CYS A 256 -2.95 6.64 -21.59
C CYS A 256 -3.59 5.35 -22.11
N ILE A 257 -4.83 5.03 -21.70
CA ILE A 257 -5.59 3.88 -22.20
C ILE A 257 -5.82 4.04 -23.69
N VAL A 258 -6.35 5.18 -24.13
CA VAL A 258 -6.66 5.43 -25.55
C VAL A 258 -5.39 5.37 -26.40
N GLN A 259 -4.31 6.02 -25.95
CA GLN A 259 -3.05 6.00 -26.68
C GLN A 259 -2.49 4.58 -26.77
N THR A 260 -2.44 3.85 -25.66
CA THR A 260 -1.89 2.50 -25.63
C THR A 260 -2.76 1.51 -26.41
N ALA A 261 -4.08 1.69 -26.42
CA ALA A 261 -5.00 0.86 -27.20
C ALA A 261 -4.77 1.02 -28.71
N LYS A 262 -4.59 2.27 -29.19
CA LYS A 262 -4.21 2.54 -30.59
C LYS A 262 -2.85 1.91 -30.92
N ASP A 263 -1.85 2.12 -30.07
CA ASP A 263 -0.51 1.56 -30.27
C ASP A 263 -0.51 0.01 -30.32
N LEU A 264 -1.45 -0.63 -29.60
CA LEU A 264 -1.59 -2.09 -29.51
C LEU A 264 -2.32 -2.66 -30.74
N GLN A 265 -3.30 -1.93 -31.30
CA GLN A 265 -3.93 -2.31 -32.56
C GLN A 265 -2.93 -2.33 -33.72
N GLU A 266 -1.98 -1.40 -33.74
CA GLU A 266 -0.94 -1.34 -34.77
C GLU A 266 0.16 -2.39 -34.58
N ASN A 267 0.48 -2.78 -33.33
CA ASN A 267 1.55 -3.72 -33.02
C ASN A 267 1.21 -4.57 -31.78
N ALA A 268 0.43 -5.63 -31.99
CA ALA A 268 -0.14 -6.45 -30.91
C ALA A 268 0.86 -7.34 -30.15
N THR A 269 2.11 -7.47 -30.63
CA THR A 269 3.12 -8.37 -30.07
C THR A 269 4.07 -7.72 -29.06
N ASP A 270 3.91 -6.43 -28.77
CA ASP A 270 4.77 -5.74 -27.82
C ASP A 270 4.28 -5.94 -26.37
N SER A 271 5.00 -6.79 -25.63
CA SER A 271 4.73 -7.08 -24.22
C SER A 271 4.69 -5.82 -23.33
N LEU A 272 5.43 -4.76 -23.68
CA LEU A 272 5.44 -3.51 -22.91
C LEU A 272 4.11 -2.76 -23.07
N LYS A 273 3.54 -2.76 -24.28
CA LYS A 273 2.24 -2.12 -24.57
C LYS A 273 1.10 -2.83 -23.85
N ILE A 274 1.08 -4.16 -23.88
CA ILE A 274 0.08 -4.97 -23.17
C ILE A 274 0.08 -4.64 -21.67
N VAL A 275 1.26 -4.55 -21.07
CA VAL A 275 1.39 -4.30 -19.62
C VAL A 275 1.09 -2.88 -19.25
N THR A 276 1.44 -1.92 -20.11
CA THR A 276 0.99 -0.53 -19.96
C THR A 276 -0.53 -0.47 -19.93
N PHE A 277 -1.21 -1.17 -20.84
CA PHE A 277 -2.67 -1.21 -20.90
C PHE A 277 -3.28 -1.81 -19.63
N ILE A 278 -2.80 -2.97 -19.19
CA ILE A 278 -3.26 -3.63 -17.96
C ILE A 278 -3.05 -2.71 -16.75
N CYS A 279 -1.88 -2.06 -16.64
CA CYS A 279 -1.58 -1.13 -15.55
C CYS A 279 -2.57 0.05 -15.53
N CYS A 280 -2.93 0.61 -16.69
CA CYS A 280 -3.91 1.68 -16.77
C CYS A 280 -5.31 1.23 -16.32
N VAL A 281 -5.76 0.04 -16.75
CA VAL A 281 -7.05 -0.51 -16.34
C VAL A 281 -7.11 -0.73 -14.83
N LEU A 282 -6.06 -1.34 -14.27
CA LEU A 282 -5.95 -1.57 -12.83
C LEU A 282 -5.92 -0.25 -12.03
N SER A 283 -5.18 0.76 -12.52
CA SER A 283 -5.16 2.08 -11.90
C SER A 283 -6.54 2.73 -11.90
N MET A 284 -7.31 2.58 -12.99
CA MET A 284 -8.68 3.08 -13.04
C MET A 284 -9.59 2.37 -12.02
N CYS A 285 -9.53 1.04 -11.93
CA CYS A 285 -10.29 0.27 -10.95
C CYS A 285 -9.93 0.65 -9.50
N ALA A 286 -8.64 0.83 -9.21
CA ALA A 286 -8.17 1.27 -7.89
C ALA A 286 -8.77 2.63 -7.54
N ARG A 287 -8.79 3.59 -8.47
CA ARG A 287 -9.36 4.93 -8.23
C ARG A 287 -10.87 4.91 -8.02
N CYS A 288 -11.62 4.12 -8.77
CA CYS A 288 -13.05 3.95 -8.50
C CYS A 288 -13.30 3.46 -7.06
N THR A 289 -12.46 2.52 -6.60
CA THR A 289 -12.51 1.99 -5.24
C THR A 289 -12.17 3.07 -4.20
N ILE A 290 -11.14 3.86 -4.44
CA ILE A 290 -10.72 4.97 -3.59
C ILE A 290 -11.81 6.03 -3.48
N ILE A 291 -12.47 6.38 -4.59
CA ILE A 291 -13.57 7.36 -4.60
C ILE A 291 -14.70 6.85 -3.70
N TYR A 292 -15.10 5.58 -3.88
CA TYR A 292 -16.16 4.97 -3.09
C TYR A 292 -15.84 5.00 -1.58
N PHE A 293 -14.69 4.48 -1.17
CA PHE A 293 -14.30 4.49 0.24
C PHE A 293 -13.95 5.88 0.77
N GLY A 294 -13.52 6.80 -0.10
CA GLY A 294 -13.28 8.20 0.24
C GLY A 294 -14.58 8.93 0.60
N ILE A 295 -15.65 8.71 -0.17
CA ILE A 295 -16.98 9.24 0.15
C ILE A 295 -17.47 8.67 1.50
N GLN A 296 -17.27 7.38 1.73
CA GLN A 296 -17.62 6.77 3.02
C GLN A 296 -16.81 7.39 4.17
N ALA A 297 -15.49 7.51 4.02
CA ALA A 297 -14.63 8.14 5.02
C ALA A 297 -15.05 9.60 5.31
N TYR A 298 -15.37 10.39 4.28
CA TYR A 298 -15.84 11.77 4.44
C TYR A 298 -17.14 11.86 5.26
N ARG A 299 -18.10 10.95 5.01
CA ARG A 299 -19.35 10.89 5.78
C ARG A 299 -19.11 10.53 7.25
N SER A 300 -18.04 9.80 7.52
CA SER A 300 -17.62 9.41 8.88
C SER A 300 -16.87 10.49 9.65
N PHE A 301 -16.45 11.59 9.03
CA PHE A 301 -15.69 12.64 9.73
C PHE A 301 -16.50 13.33 10.83
N GLY A 302 -15.86 13.56 11.98
CA GLY A 302 -16.43 14.20 13.16
C GLY A 302 -17.03 13.23 14.18
N HIS A 303 -16.90 11.91 13.99
CA HIS A 303 -17.45 10.89 14.90
C HIS A 303 -16.44 10.38 15.95
N GLY A 304 -15.30 11.05 16.10
CA GLY A 304 -14.34 10.75 17.17
C GLY A 304 -13.29 9.67 16.80
N LEU A 305 -13.13 9.33 15.52
CA LEU A 305 -12.21 8.27 15.09
C LEU A 305 -10.75 8.74 15.21
N LYS A 306 -10.47 10.01 14.90
CA LYS A 306 -9.16 10.65 15.09
C LYS A 306 -8.68 10.54 16.54
N GLU A 307 -9.53 10.88 17.50
CA GLU A 307 -9.18 10.91 18.93
C GLU A 307 -8.86 9.51 19.46
N LYS A 308 -9.51 8.47 18.93
CA LYS A 308 -9.24 7.09 19.36
C LYS A 308 -8.07 6.43 18.62
N VAL A 309 -7.91 6.74 17.33
CA VAL A 309 -6.80 6.20 16.52
C VAL A 309 -5.48 6.90 16.83
N TYR A 310 -5.51 8.21 17.11
CA TYR A 310 -4.30 9.04 17.27
C TYR A 310 -4.21 9.79 18.60
N GLY A 311 -5.30 10.03 19.34
CA GLY A 311 -5.27 10.75 20.61
C GLY A 311 -4.59 10.00 21.76
N ALA A 312 -4.35 8.69 21.62
CA ALA A 312 -3.49 7.93 22.52
C ALA A 312 -2.03 8.48 22.53
N LEU A 313 -1.53 8.98 21.40
CA LEU A 313 -0.18 9.57 21.28
C LEU A 313 -0.04 10.92 22.00
N ASP A 314 -1.10 11.72 22.05
CA ASP A 314 -1.09 13.02 22.74
C ASP A 314 -1.20 12.86 24.26
N SER A 315 -1.92 11.83 24.71
CA SER A 315 -2.11 11.53 26.13
C SER A 315 -0.84 10.98 26.77
N SER A 316 -0.09 10.12 26.07
CA SER A 316 1.19 9.59 26.55
C SER A 316 2.27 10.67 26.63
N ASN A 317 2.35 11.58 25.65
CA ASN A 317 3.29 12.72 25.69
C ASN A 317 2.96 13.73 26.80
N THR A 318 1.68 13.90 27.15
CA THR A 318 1.25 14.80 28.22
C THR A 318 1.48 14.20 29.60
N ALA A 319 1.24 12.90 29.77
CA ALA A 319 1.53 12.16 31.00
C ALA A 319 3.04 12.08 31.29
N GLN A 320 3.86 11.92 30.27
CA GLN A 320 5.31 11.87 30.43
C GLN A 320 5.90 13.24 30.82
N ARG A 321 5.36 14.34 30.29
CA ARG A 321 5.72 15.72 30.68
C ARG A 321 5.26 16.12 32.08
N THR A 322 4.18 15.54 32.60
CA THR A 322 3.73 15.80 33.98
C THR A 322 4.54 15.05 35.02
N LEU A 323 5.11 13.89 34.66
CA LEU A 323 6.02 13.13 35.52
C LEU A 323 7.43 13.75 35.57
N GLU A 324 7.95 14.29 34.46
CA GLU A 324 9.23 15.02 34.47
C GLU A 324 9.15 16.41 35.14
N GLY A 325 7.95 16.98 35.28
CA GLY A 325 7.71 18.25 35.98
C GLY A 325 7.49 18.14 37.49
N SER A 326 7.58 16.93 38.06
CA SER A 326 7.26 16.66 39.47
C SER A 326 8.38 15.95 40.25
N GLU A 327 9.65 16.23 39.94
CA GLU A 327 10.75 15.97 40.89
C GLU A 327 10.76 17.06 41.98
N PRO A 328 10.51 16.73 43.27
CA PRO A 328 10.71 17.68 44.34
C PRO A 328 12.21 17.93 44.55
N ALA A 329 12.60 19.20 44.53
CA ALA A 329 13.93 19.65 44.92
C ALA A 329 14.22 19.22 46.37
N LEU A 330 14.96 18.13 46.53
CA LEU A 330 15.54 17.71 47.79
C LEU A 330 16.69 18.68 48.10
N THR A 331 16.38 19.68 48.93
CA THR A 331 17.34 20.59 49.54
C THR A 331 18.26 19.78 50.46
N VAL A 332 19.54 19.73 50.09
CA VAL A 332 20.63 19.28 50.96
C VAL A 332 20.91 20.39 51.98
N ASN A 333 20.69 20.09 53.25
CA ASN A 333 21.34 20.73 54.40
C ASN A 333 22.15 19.66 55.12
#